data_AF-A0A7X9KM36-F1
#
_entry.id   AF-A0A7X9KM36-F1
#
_cell.length_a   1.000
_cell.length_b   1.000
_cell.length_c   1.000
_cell.angle_alpha   90.00
_cell.angle_beta   90.00
_cell.angle_gamma   90.00
#
_symmetry.space_group_name_H-M   'P 1'
#
loop_
_entity.id
_entity.type
_entity.pdbx_description
1 polymer ?
#
loop_
_entity_poly.entity_id
_entity_poly.type
_entity_poly.pdbx_seq_one_letter_code
_entity_poly.pdbx_strand_id
1 'polypeptide(L)'
;EAFVQAVSDREAVTDHDVAAFVDVVQAAIGAPAGAWIHYGLTSSDVVDTAWCWMMRDACDQLIAAATELMRTLVLLAREHRDTVMIGRTHGIHAEPTTFGAKVALWALQVERDRVRLRAARASVAVCKLSGAVGTFSNIDPSIERHVADALGLQPVPATQVIARDRHAEFLYACASVGATMELIAVELRHLQRTEVREVQEGFKPGQKGSSAMPHKRNPIAAETISGLSRVLRGNLQAGLQDVALWHERDISHSSVERIVLPDSALLAYYVLRRMNRLVQGLQIFPERMLANLHSSYGLVFSQPVLLGLVQAGLSRDDAYRIVQENAGRAWDEGRSFRELLDADARVAVPASVLDEAFDLGRSVRYAGRGVDALDALHLG
;
A
#
# COMPACT_ATOMS: atom_id res chain seq x y z
N GLU A 1 35.06 -7.75 -0.08
CA GLU A 1 35.36 -7.84 1.37
C GLU A 1 36.68 -7.15 1.73
N ALA A 2 37.83 -7.54 1.18
CA ALA A 2 39.12 -6.91 1.51
C ALA A 2 39.19 -5.38 1.30
N PHE A 3 38.62 -4.86 0.19
CA PHE A 3 38.57 -3.41 -0.06
C PHE A 3 37.74 -2.66 0.98
N VAL A 4 36.56 -3.18 1.34
CA VAL A 4 35.66 -2.56 2.32
C VAL A 4 36.35 -2.49 3.68
N GLN A 5 37.03 -3.58 4.09
CA GLN A 5 37.80 -3.59 5.34
C GLN A 5 38.91 -2.53 5.31
N ALA A 6 39.66 -2.40 4.21
CA ALA A 6 40.71 -1.39 4.09
C ALA A 6 40.17 0.04 4.22
N VAL A 7 38.97 0.32 3.67
CA VAL A 7 38.30 1.61 3.86
C VAL A 7 37.89 1.79 5.31
N SER A 8 37.30 0.79 5.97
CA SER A 8 36.92 0.88 7.39
C SER A 8 38.12 1.08 8.32
N ASP A 9 39.23 0.40 8.07
CA ASP A 9 40.48 0.57 8.83
C ASP A 9 41.05 1.97 8.64
N ARG A 10 40.94 2.54 7.43
CA ARG A 10 41.35 3.92 7.15
C ARG A 10 40.40 4.94 7.76
N GLU A 11 39.09 4.67 7.75
CA GLU A 11 38.07 5.52 8.39
C GLU A 11 38.33 5.65 9.89
N ALA A 12 38.70 4.55 10.56
CA ALA A 12 39.06 4.57 11.98
C ALA A 12 40.26 5.47 12.34
N VAL A 13 41.05 5.91 11.35
CA VAL A 13 42.14 6.87 11.50
C VAL A 13 41.73 8.29 11.10
N THR A 14 40.88 8.41 10.08
CA THR A 14 40.52 9.70 9.46
C THR A 14 39.27 10.33 10.06
N ASP A 15 38.42 9.55 10.72
CA ASP A 15 37.08 9.91 11.18
C ASP A 15 36.21 10.54 10.06
N HIS A 16 36.49 10.16 8.80
CA HIS A 16 35.78 10.67 7.62
C HIS A 16 35.70 9.59 6.52
N ASP A 17 34.49 9.07 6.31
CA ASP A 17 34.15 8.01 5.34
C ASP A 17 34.67 8.24 3.90
N VAL A 18 34.33 9.37 3.27
CA VAL A 18 34.73 9.66 1.89
C VAL A 18 36.24 9.89 1.78
N ALA A 19 36.87 10.54 2.76
CA ALA A 19 38.33 10.71 2.76
C ALA A 19 39.03 9.35 2.84
N ALA A 20 38.57 8.46 3.71
CA ALA A 20 39.08 7.10 3.80
C ALA A 20 38.90 6.32 2.50
N PHE A 21 37.72 6.42 1.87
CA PHE A 21 37.45 5.80 0.57
C PHE A 21 38.41 6.34 -0.51
N VAL A 22 38.57 7.67 -0.60
CA VAL A 22 39.46 8.31 -1.57
C VAL A 22 40.90 7.85 -1.36
N ASP A 23 41.42 7.88 -0.13
CA ASP A 23 42.79 7.44 0.17
C ASP A 23 43.05 6.00 -0.29
N VAL A 24 42.14 5.08 0.01
CA VAL A 24 42.29 3.66 -0.36
C VAL A 24 42.21 3.48 -1.88
N VAL A 25 41.31 4.18 -2.56
CA VAL A 25 41.20 4.13 -4.02
C VAL A 25 42.44 4.74 -4.70
N GLN A 26 42.93 5.88 -4.20
CA GLN A 26 44.13 6.54 -4.71
C GLN A 26 45.36 5.64 -4.56
N ALA A 27 45.52 5.01 -3.40
CA ALA A 27 46.62 4.08 -3.15
C ALA A 27 46.55 2.85 -4.07
N ALA A 28 45.36 2.32 -4.32
CA ALA A 28 45.17 1.16 -5.21
C ALA A 28 45.46 1.49 -6.69
N ILE A 29 45.17 2.71 -7.14
CA ILE A 29 45.40 3.16 -8.52
C ILE A 29 46.86 3.56 -8.76
N GLY A 30 47.49 4.21 -7.78
CA GLY A 30 48.88 4.66 -7.87
C GLY A 30 49.09 5.94 -8.72
N ALA A 31 50.27 6.53 -8.62
CA ALA A 31 50.61 7.78 -9.31
C ALA A 31 50.97 7.57 -10.79
N PRO A 32 50.71 8.55 -11.69
CA PRO A 32 50.07 9.84 -11.40
C PRO A 32 48.54 9.80 -11.44
N ALA A 33 47.92 8.71 -11.90
CA ALA A 33 46.49 8.61 -12.14
C ALA A 33 45.65 8.79 -10.87
N GLY A 34 46.09 8.25 -9.73
CA GLY A 34 45.41 8.37 -8.44
C GLY A 34 45.20 9.83 -8.01
N ALA A 35 46.08 10.75 -8.38
CA ALA A 35 45.94 12.17 -8.02
C ALA A 35 44.67 12.83 -8.59
N TRP A 36 44.01 12.22 -9.59
CA TRP A 36 42.78 12.72 -10.20
C TRP A 36 41.50 12.19 -9.53
N ILE A 37 41.61 11.22 -8.61
CA ILE A 37 40.45 10.75 -7.85
C ILE A 37 39.98 11.86 -6.92
N HIS A 38 38.69 12.17 -7.00
CA HIS A 38 38.03 13.24 -6.24
C HIS A 38 38.49 14.67 -6.61
N TYR A 39 39.13 14.86 -7.77
CA TYR A 39 39.57 16.17 -8.23
C TYR A 39 38.39 17.14 -8.41
N GLY A 40 38.43 18.28 -7.70
CA GLY A 40 37.41 19.33 -7.77
C GLY A 40 36.09 19.03 -7.06
N LEU A 41 35.93 17.83 -6.48
CA LEU A 41 34.71 17.39 -5.80
C LEU A 41 34.71 17.74 -4.31
N THR A 42 33.50 17.78 -3.73
CA THR A 42 33.28 17.67 -2.28
C THR A 42 32.66 16.31 -1.94
N SER A 43 32.76 15.87 -0.69
CA SER A 43 32.27 14.57 -0.21
C SER A 43 30.82 14.30 -0.63
N SER A 44 29.94 15.30 -0.53
CA SER A 44 28.52 15.16 -0.89
C SER A 44 28.21 15.20 -2.38
N ASP A 45 29.14 15.60 -3.25
CA ASP A 45 28.97 15.38 -4.68
C ASP A 45 28.91 13.88 -4.99
N VAL A 46 29.75 13.09 -4.29
CA VAL A 46 29.79 11.63 -4.41
C VAL A 46 28.63 11.00 -3.65
N VAL A 47 28.46 11.34 -2.37
CA VAL A 47 27.50 10.66 -1.48
C VAL A 47 26.05 10.87 -1.92
N ASP A 48 25.61 12.10 -2.18
CA ASP A 48 24.21 12.36 -2.52
C ASP A 48 23.86 11.86 -3.92
N THR A 49 24.79 11.98 -4.88
CA THR A 49 24.62 11.41 -6.22
C THR A 49 24.49 9.89 -6.15
N ALA A 50 25.31 9.21 -5.33
CA ALA A 50 25.20 7.78 -5.13
C ALA A 50 23.88 7.38 -4.44
N TRP A 51 23.42 8.13 -3.44
CA TRP A 51 22.13 7.88 -2.79
C TRP A 51 20.95 8.04 -3.75
N CYS A 52 20.93 9.12 -4.52
CA CYS A 52 19.89 9.36 -5.52
C CYS A 52 19.88 8.28 -6.61
N TRP A 53 21.06 7.80 -7.02
CA TRP A 53 21.20 6.67 -7.93
C TRP A 53 20.57 5.39 -7.36
N MET A 54 20.92 5.03 -6.12
CA MET A 54 20.38 3.86 -5.45
C MET A 54 18.87 3.96 -5.18
N MET A 55 18.37 5.13 -4.77
CA MET A 55 16.94 5.35 -4.51
C MET A 55 16.12 5.29 -5.79
N ARG A 56 16.63 5.81 -6.91
CA ARG A 56 15.97 5.64 -8.22
C ARG A 56 15.83 4.15 -8.57
N ASP A 57 16.90 3.39 -8.42
CA ASP A 57 16.86 1.94 -8.70
C ASP A 57 15.94 1.18 -7.75
N ALA A 58 15.93 1.58 -6.47
CA ALA A 58 14.96 1.06 -5.50
C ALA A 58 13.52 1.38 -5.93
N CYS A 59 13.24 2.60 -6.37
CA CYS A 59 11.93 2.96 -6.92
C CYS A 59 11.54 2.09 -8.12
N ASP A 60 12.47 1.77 -9.02
CA ASP A 60 12.19 0.86 -10.15
C ASP A 60 11.73 -0.52 -9.65
N GLN A 61 12.41 -1.07 -8.64
CA GLN A 61 12.01 -2.34 -8.01
C GLN A 61 10.64 -2.24 -7.31
N LEU A 62 10.37 -1.13 -6.62
CA LEU A 62 9.09 -0.90 -5.96
C LEU A 62 7.93 -0.76 -6.96
N ILE A 63 8.14 -0.03 -8.05
CA ILE A 63 7.15 0.14 -9.14
C ILE A 63 6.86 -1.22 -9.80
N ALA A 64 7.88 -2.03 -10.04
CA ALA A 64 7.71 -3.37 -10.58
C ALA A 64 6.89 -4.26 -9.63
N ALA A 65 7.24 -4.31 -8.35
CA ALA A 65 6.52 -5.09 -7.35
C ALA A 65 5.06 -4.63 -7.15
N ALA A 66 4.81 -3.32 -7.18
CA ALA A 66 3.45 -2.77 -7.15
C ALA A 66 2.65 -3.14 -8.41
N THR A 67 3.29 -3.15 -9.58
CA THR A 67 2.67 -3.57 -10.84
C THR A 67 2.28 -5.05 -10.82
N GLU A 68 3.14 -5.92 -10.28
CA GLU A 68 2.82 -7.34 -10.11
C GLU A 68 1.63 -7.56 -9.16
N LEU A 69 1.63 -6.89 -8.00
CA LEU A 69 0.52 -6.98 -7.05
C LEU A 69 -0.79 -6.47 -7.70
N MET A 70 -0.73 -5.34 -8.40
CA MET A 70 -1.89 -4.79 -9.12
C MET A 70 -2.45 -5.81 -10.13
N ARG A 71 -1.59 -6.47 -10.92
CA ARG A 71 -2.03 -7.52 -11.86
C ARG A 71 -2.74 -8.67 -11.15
N THR A 72 -2.18 -9.16 -10.04
CA THR A 72 -2.83 -10.20 -9.21
C THR A 72 -4.19 -9.76 -8.69
N LEU A 73 -4.29 -8.52 -8.17
CA LEU A 73 -5.56 -7.98 -7.67
C LEU A 73 -6.59 -7.82 -8.79
N VAL A 74 -6.19 -7.36 -9.98
CA VAL A 74 -7.09 -7.22 -11.14
C VAL A 74 -7.65 -8.58 -11.57
N LEU A 75 -6.80 -9.61 -11.64
CA LEU A 75 -7.25 -10.97 -11.96
C LEU A 75 -8.25 -11.48 -10.93
N LEU A 76 -7.93 -11.34 -9.64
CA LEU A 76 -8.79 -11.79 -8.56
C LEU A 76 -10.12 -11.03 -8.51
N ALA A 77 -10.10 -9.72 -8.77
CA ALA A 77 -11.29 -8.89 -8.83
C ALA A 77 -12.24 -9.31 -9.96
N ARG A 78 -11.67 -9.68 -11.12
CA ARG A 78 -12.44 -10.17 -12.28
C ARG A 78 -12.98 -11.58 -12.06
N GLU A 79 -12.17 -12.48 -11.49
CA GLU A 79 -12.59 -13.84 -11.14
C GLU A 79 -13.79 -13.84 -10.17
N HIS A 80 -13.75 -12.96 -9.17
CA HIS A 80 -14.79 -12.84 -8.15
C HIS A 80 -15.76 -11.69 -8.39
N ARG A 81 -15.92 -11.24 -9.65
CA ARG A 81 -16.77 -10.10 -10.03
C ARG A 81 -18.16 -10.17 -9.40
N ASP A 82 -18.77 -11.35 -9.50
CA ASP A 82 -20.15 -11.61 -9.08
C ASP A 82 -20.24 -12.46 -7.81
N THR A 83 -19.11 -12.67 -7.10
CA THR A 83 -19.12 -13.37 -5.81
C THR A 83 -19.74 -12.48 -4.75
N VAL A 84 -21.03 -12.68 -4.47
CA VAL A 84 -21.80 -11.86 -3.53
C VAL A 84 -21.31 -12.07 -2.10
N MET A 85 -21.20 -10.97 -1.36
CA MET A 85 -20.89 -10.95 0.06
C MET A 85 -21.62 -9.81 0.76
N ILE A 86 -21.64 -9.82 2.09
CA ILE A 86 -22.22 -8.71 2.85
C ILE A 86 -21.21 -7.55 2.99
N GLY A 87 -21.64 -6.36 2.59
CA GLY A 87 -20.95 -5.10 2.89
C GLY A 87 -21.04 -4.78 4.37
N ARG A 88 -19.98 -4.21 4.94
CA ARG A 88 -19.90 -3.90 6.36
C ARG A 88 -19.50 -2.45 6.59
N THR A 89 -20.31 -1.73 7.36
CA THR A 89 -20.02 -0.38 7.86
C THR A 89 -20.00 -0.43 9.37
N HIS A 90 -18.98 0.15 10.02
CA HIS A 90 -18.77 0.01 11.49
C HIS A 90 -18.66 -1.45 11.97
N GLY A 91 -18.32 -2.39 11.07
CA GLY A 91 -18.30 -3.83 11.37
C GLY A 91 -19.68 -4.51 11.38
N ILE A 92 -20.74 -3.78 11.05
CA ILE A 92 -22.13 -4.26 11.03
C ILE A 92 -22.58 -4.51 9.59
N HIS A 93 -23.45 -5.50 9.38
CA HIS A 93 -24.06 -5.77 8.07
C HIS A 93 -24.81 -4.54 7.57
N ALA A 94 -24.47 -4.09 6.36
CA ALA A 94 -25.11 -3.00 5.65
C ALA A 94 -25.87 -3.57 4.46
N GLU A 95 -25.41 -3.31 3.24
CA GLU A 95 -26.00 -3.82 2.00
C GLU A 95 -25.12 -4.90 1.34
N PRO A 96 -25.71 -5.79 0.53
CA PRO A 96 -24.95 -6.70 -0.31
C PRO A 96 -23.94 -5.98 -1.23
N THR A 97 -22.78 -6.58 -1.42
CA THR A 97 -21.76 -6.17 -2.39
C THR A 97 -21.13 -7.41 -3.02
N THR A 98 -20.06 -7.27 -3.81
CA THR A 98 -19.29 -8.42 -4.30
C THR A 98 -17.85 -8.37 -3.83
N PHE A 99 -17.25 -9.54 -3.65
CA PHE A 99 -15.84 -9.65 -3.30
C PHE A 99 -14.97 -9.04 -4.41
N GLY A 100 -15.32 -9.24 -5.69
CA GLY A 100 -14.64 -8.62 -6.82
C GLY A 100 -14.63 -7.10 -6.74
N ALA A 101 -15.75 -6.46 -6.38
CA ALA A 101 -15.82 -5.01 -6.18
C ALA A 101 -14.85 -4.54 -5.07
N LYS A 102 -14.78 -5.27 -3.95
CA LYS A 102 -13.85 -4.99 -2.86
C LYS A 102 -12.39 -5.07 -3.31
N VAL A 103 -12.02 -6.14 -4.01
CA VAL A 103 -10.65 -6.34 -4.52
C VAL A 103 -10.29 -5.29 -5.58
N ALA A 104 -11.25 -4.90 -6.43
CA ALA A 104 -11.04 -3.86 -7.42
C ALA A 104 -10.66 -2.51 -6.78
N LEU A 105 -11.30 -2.15 -5.67
CA LEU A 105 -10.95 -0.94 -4.92
C LEU A 105 -9.51 -0.99 -4.38
N TRP A 106 -9.01 -2.18 -3.99
CA TRP A 106 -7.61 -2.36 -3.61
C TRP A 106 -6.68 -2.15 -4.80
N ALA A 107 -6.98 -2.72 -5.97
CA ALA A 107 -6.16 -2.53 -7.17
C ALA A 107 -6.07 -1.06 -7.59
N LEU A 108 -7.20 -0.33 -7.57
CA LEU A 108 -7.24 1.11 -7.85
C LEU A 108 -6.42 1.91 -6.83
N GLN A 109 -6.37 1.49 -5.57
CA GLN A 109 -5.54 2.14 -4.56
C GLN A 109 -4.05 1.86 -4.76
N VAL A 110 -3.67 0.63 -5.12
CA VAL A 110 -2.30 0.28 -5.49
C VAL A 110 -1.84 1.07 -6.71
N GLU A 111 -2.70 1.33 -7.70
CA GLU A 111 -2.34 2.20 -8.81
C GLU A 111 -2.00 3.63 -8.35
N ARG A 112 -2.79 4.19 -7.43
CA ARG A 112 -2.49 5.52 -6.87
C ARG A 112 -1.14 5.53 -6.16
N ASP A 113 -0.77 4.46 -5.45
CA ASP A 113 0.56 4.32 -4.85
C ASP A 113 1.66 4.17 -5.91
N ARG A 114 1.40 3.46 -7.02
CA ARG A 114 2.34 3.36 -8.13
C ARG A 114 2.60 4.71 -8.79
N VAL A 115 1.59 5.56 -8.91
CA VAL A 115 1.74 6.96 -9.37
C VAL A 115 2.64 7.74 -8.41
N ARG A 116 2.45 7.61 -7.09
CA ARG A 116 3.32 8.23 -6.07
C ARG A 116 4.76 7.74 -6.14
N LEU A 117 4.96 6.43 -6.33
CA LEU A 117 6.30 5.85 -6.50
C LEU A 117 7.01 6.38 -7.75
N ARG A 118 6.28 6.58 -8.87
CA ARG A 118 6.82 7.19 -10.09
C ARG A 118 7.20 8.65 -9.89
N ALA A 119 6.38 9.41 -9.16
CA ALA A 119 6.70 10.80 -8.79
C ALA A 119 7.96 10.85 -7.92
N ALA A 120 8.02 10.05 -6.86
CA ALA A 120 9.19 9.91 -6.01
C ALA A 120 10.44 9.51 -6.79
N ARG A 121 10.33 8.53 -7.70
CA ARG A 121 11.42 8.12 -8.60
C ARG A 121 11.97 9.30 -9.38
N ALA A 122 11.10 10.10 -10.01
CA ALA A 122 11.51 11.27 -10.78
C ALA A 122 12.14 12.34 -9.86
N SER A 123 11.60 12.51 -8.65
CA SER A 123 12.09 13.45 -7.65
C SER A 123 13.51 13.13 -7.18
N VAL A 124 13.83 11.86 -6.96
CA VAL A 124 15.17 11.41 -6.51
C VAL A 124 16.12 11.01 -7.64
N ALA A 125 15.66 10.95 -8.91
CA ALA A 125 16.53 10.65 -10.06
C ALA A 125 17.38 11.86 -10.49
N VAL A 126 18.06 12.47 -9.52
CA VAL A 126 18.86 13.67 -9.69
C VAL A 126 20.29 13.45 -9.20
N CYS A 127 21.21 14.30 -9.62
CA CYS A 127 22.58 14.30 -9.13
C CYS A 127 23.06 15.72 -8.89
N LYS A 128 24.14 15.85 -8.13
CA LYS A 128 24.84 17.12 -7.99
C LYS A 128 26.35 16.92 -7.90
N LEU A 129 27.09 17.67 -8.71
CA LEU A 129 28.56 17.75 -8.71
C LEU A 129 28.96 19.22 -8.80
N SER A 130 28.51 19.99 -7.80
CA SER A 130 28.54 21.46 -7.78
C SER A 130 29.53 22.02 -6.73
N GLY A 131 30.25 21.13 -6.04
CA GLY A 131 31.31 21.48 -5.10
C GLY A 131 30.79 21.92 -3.72
N ALA A 132 31.65 22.63 -2.99
CA ALA A 132 31.50 22.86 -1.55
C ALA A 132 30.25 23.64 -1.14
N VAL A 133 29.73 24.53 -1.98
CA VAL A 133 28.53 25.34 -1.67
C VAL A 133 27.59 25.48 -2.88
N GLY A 134 27.75 24.64 -3.90
CA GLY A 134 26.85 24.64 -5.05
C GLY A 134 27.20 25.62 -6.17
N THR A 135 28.39 26.22 -6.16
CA THR A 135 28.77 27.33 -7.05
C THR A 135 29.65 26.93 -8.23
N PHE A 136 30.02 25.65 -8.35
CA PHE A 136 30.91 25.16 -9.42
C PHE A 136 32.30 25.82 -9.43
N SER A 137 32.74 26.42 -8.31
CA SER A 137 33.98 27.21 -8.25
C SER A 137 35.25 26.41 -8.58
N ASN A 138 35.22 25.08 -8.37
CA ASN A 138 36.36 24.19 -8.57
C ASN A 138 36.05 23.02 -9.52
N ILE A 139 34.89 23.03 -10.19
CA ILE A 139 34.46 21.95 -11.08
C ILE A 139 33.60 22.50 -12.22
N ASP A 140 33.93 22.11 -13.46
CA ASP A 140 33.14 22.52 -14.63
C ASP A 140 31.76 21.82 -14.63
N PRO A 141 30.65 22.55 -14.82
CA PRO A 141 29.31 21.97 -14.95
C PRO A 141 29.18 20.88 -16.03
N SER A 142 30.08 20.80 -17.01
CA SER A 142 30.11 19.69 -17.99
C SER A 142 30.39 18.34 -17.35
N ILE A 143 31.13 18.30 -16.23
CA ILE A 143 31.43 17.06 -15.51
C ILE A 143 30.17 16.51 -14.85
N GLU A 144 29.36 17.38 -14.23
CA GLU A 144 28.06 17.01 -13.67
C GLU A 144 27.14 16.41 -14.74
N ARG A 145 27.03 17.06 -15.90
CA ARG A 145 26.26 16.54 -17.03
C ARG A 145 26.76 15.19 -17.51
N HIS A 146 28.08 15.03 -17.65
CA HIS A 146 28.68 13.76 -18.06
C HIS A 146 28.36 12.61 -17.09
N VAL A 147 28.47 12.85 -15.79
CA VAL A 147 28.15 11.86 -14.75
C VAL A 147 26.65 11.57 -14.72
N ALA A 148 25.81 12.59 -14.86
CA ALA A 148 24.37 12.44 -14.90
C ALA A 148 23.92 11.55 -16.06
N ASP A 149 24.44 11.79 -17.27
CA ASP A 149 24.15 10.99 -18.46
C ASP A 149 24.60 9.53 -18.28
N ALA A 150 25.80 9.31 -17.73
CA ALA A 150 26.35 7.99 -17.48
C ALA A 150 25.54 7.20 -16.44
N LEU A 151 25.04 7.88 -15.41
CA LEU A 151 24.29 7.24 -14.34
C LEU A 151 22.79 7.17 -14.64
N GLY A 152 22.25 7.92 -15.60
CA GLY A 152 20.81 8.05 -15.85
C GLY A 152 20.11 8.93 -14.80
N LEU A 153 20.76 10.02 -14.40
CA LEU A 153 20.27 11.01 -13.45
C LEU A 153 20.11 12.37 -14.14
N GLN A 154 19.50 13.33 -13.45
CA GLN A 154 19.35 14.70 -13.93
C GLN A 154 20.17 15.67 -13.06
N PRO A 155 21.05 16.50 -13.65
CA PRO A 155 21.70 17.57 -12.92
C PRO A 155 20.67 18.54 -12.33
N VAL A 156 20.85 18.94 -11.07
CA VAL A 156 20.00 19.96 -10.44
C VAL A 156 20.83 21.00 -9.70
N PRO A 157 20.40 22.27 -9.69
CA PRO A 157 20.94 23.25 -8.75
C PRO A 157 20.77 22.74 -7.32
N ALA A 158 21.85 22.80 -6.56
CA ALA A 158 21.93 22.30 -5.19
C ALA A 158 22.93 23.13 -4.41
N THR A 159 22.83 23.12 -3.08
CA THR A 159 23.86 23.67 -2.19
C THR A 159 25.02 22.66 -2.10
N GLN A 160 25.67 22.54 -0.95
CA GLN A 160 26.61 21.44 -0.73
C GLN A 160 25.91 20.07 -0.73
N VAL A 161 24.58 20.00 -0.72
CA VAL A 161 23.79 18.78 -0.68
C VAL A 161 22.53 18.88 -1.56
N ILE A 162 22.01 17.74 -2.02
CA ILE A 162 20.69 17.67 -2.68
C ILE A 162 19.61 18.01 -1.66
N ALA A 163 18.60 18.79 -2.06
CA ALA A 163 17.52 19.19 -1.15
C ALA A 163 16.74 17.97 -0.60
N ARG A 164 16.53 17.95 0.72
CA ARG A 164 15.98 16.80 1.46
C ARG A 164 14.47 16.62 1.30
N ASP A 165 13.75 17.60 0.74
CA ASP A 165 12.34 17.45 0.36
C ASP A 165 12.14 16.30 -0.65
N ARG A 166 13.11 16.05 -1.53
CA ARG A 166 13.12 14.91 -2.46
C ARG A 166 13.19 13.56 -1.75
N HIS A 167 14.00 13.48 -0.70
CA HIS A 167 14.17 12.27 0.12
C HIS A 167 12.91 12.02 0.97
N ALA A 168 12.31 13.09 1.50
CA ALA A 168 11.02 13.03 2.18
C ALA A 168 9.89 12.56 1.25
N GLU A 169 9.88 12.97 -0.03
CA GLU A 169 8.92 12.47 -1.03
C GLU A 169 9.10 10.96 -1.30
N PHE A 170 10.34 10.48 -1.40
CA PHE A 170 10.64 9.05 -1.49
C PHE A 170 10.12 8.25 -0.30
N LEU A 171 10.39 8.73 0.92
CA LEU A 171 9.90 8.12 2.16
C LEU A 171 8.37 8.17 2.24
N TYR A 172 7.74 9.24 1.74
CA TYR A 172 6.29 9.36 1.68
C TYR A 172 5.69 8.30 0.76
N ALA A 173 6.27 8.08 -0.43
CA ALA A 173 5.81 7.04 -1.33
C ALA A 173 5.91 5.64 -0.70
N CYS A 174 7.01 5.36 0.02
CA CYS A 174 7.18 4.12 0.78
C CYS A 174 6.13 3.97 1.91
N ALA A 175 5.88 5.03 2.67
CA ALA A 175 4.87 5.05 3.74
C ALA A 175 3.44 4.89 3.20
N SER A 176 3.13 5.47 2.04
CA SER A 176 1.84 5.33 1.36
C SER A 176 1.59 3.87 0.95
N VAL A 177 2.61 3.21 0.37
CA VAL A 177 2.57 1.75 0.09
C VAL A 177 2.26 0.98 1.37
N GLY A 178 3.00 1.25 2.46
CA GLY A 178 2.75 0.62 3.76
C GLY A 178 1.31 0.80 4.24
N ALA A 179 0.75 2.01 4.17
CA ALA A 179 -0.63 2.27 4.57
C ALA A 179 -1.65 1.45 3.76
N THR A 180 -1.48 1.35 2.44
CA THR A 180 -2.34 0.52 1.60
C THR A 180 -2.18 -0.97 1.89
N MET A 181 -0.95 -1.45 2.12
CA MET A 181 -0.71 -2.86 2.46
C MET A 181 -1.34 -3.23 3.82
N GLU A 182 -1.27 -2.33 4.81
CA GLU A 182 -1.97 -2.53 6.08
C GLU A 182 -3.49 -2.51 5.92
N LEU A 183 -4.05 -1.64 5.08
CA LEU A 183 -5.49 -1.62 4.79
C LEU A 183 -5.98 -2.97 4.27
N ILE A 184 -5.29 -3.53 3.28
CA ILE A 184 -5.64 -4.84 2.70
C ILE A 184 -5.44 -5.94 3.75
N ALA A 185 -4.33 -5.89 4.49
CA ALA A 185 -4.02 -6.88 5.52
C ALA A 185 -5.06 -6.92 6.66
N VAL A 186 -5.50 -5.74 7.13
CA VAL A 186 -6.54 -5.63 8.17
C VAL A 186 -7.85 -6.22 7.69
N GLU A 187 -8.25 -5.94 6.45
CA GLU A 187 -9.46 -6.53 5.87
C GLU A 187 -9.38 -8.05 5.79
N LEU A 188 -8.24 -8.60 5.33
CA LEU A 188 -8.04 -10.04 5.27
C LEU A 188 -8.06 -10.70 6.65
N ARG A 189 -7.53 -10.03 7.69
CA ARG A 189 -7.64 -10.48 9.08
C ARG A 189 -9.09 -10.52 9.56
N HIS A 190 -9.89 -9.51 9.21
CA HIS A 190 -11.31 -9.48 9.54
C HIS A 190 -12.11 -10.55 8.80
N LEU A 191 -11.82 -10.79 7.52
CA LEU A 191 -12.52 -11.80 6.73
C LEU A 191 -12.13 -13.24 7.13
N GLN A 192 -10.95 -13.45 7.73
CA GLN A 192 -10.47 -14.75 8.21
C GLN A 192 -10.89 -15.10 9.65
N ARG A 193 -11.42 -14.15 10.44
CA ARG A 193 -11.85 -14.45 11.82
C ARG A 193 -12.86 -15.60 11.85
N THR A 194 -12.85 -16.36 12.95
CA THR A 194 -13.64 -17.59 13.13
C THR A 194 -15.12 -17.42 12.79
N GLU A 195 -15.73 -16.30 13.21
CA GLU A 195 -17.16 -16.04 13.01
C GLU A 195 -17.50 -15.68 11.55
N VAL A 196 -16.53 -15.18 10.78
CA VAL A 196 -16.72 -14.70 9.40
C VAL A 196 -16.30 -15.77 8.40
N ARG A 197 -15.00 -16.14 8.39
CA ARG A 197 -14.40 -17.18 7.53
C ARG A 197 -14.76 -17.03 6.04
N GLU A 198 -14.80 -15.80 5.54
CA GLU A 198 -15.06 -15.51 4.12
C GLU A 198 -13.81 -15.72 3.26
N VAL A 199 -12.63 -15.54 3.85
CA VAL A 199 -11.34 -15.84 3.23
C VAL A 199 -10.41 -16.52 4.23
N GLN A 200 -9.31 -17.10 3.74
CA GLN A 200 -8.24 -17.61 4.58
C GLN A 200 -6.90 -17.54 3.83
N GLU A 201 -5.83 -17.12 4.53
CA GLU A 201 -4.47 -17.27 4.01
C GLU A 201 -4.19 -18.72 3.61
N GLY A 202 -3.48 -18.90 2.49
CA GLY A 202 -3.06 -20.20 2.01
C GLY A 202 -2.26 -20.96 3.07
N PHE A 203 -2.59 -22.23 3.25
CA PHE A 203 -1.97 -23.09 4.26
C PHE A 203 -1.31 -24.29 3.59
N LYS A 204 0.03 -24.34 3.62
CA LYS A 204 0.79 -25.38 2.91
C LYS A 204 0.72 -26.74 3.64
N PRO A 205 0.80 -27.87 2.91
CA PRO A 205 1.03 -29.18 3.53
C PRO A 205 2.26 -29.13 4.45
N GLY A 206 2.12 -29.62 5.68
CA GLY A 206 3.19 -29.62 6.69
C GLY A 206 3.36 -28.30 7.47
N GLN A 207 2.69 -27.22 7.10
CA GLN A 207 2.69 -25.99 7.90
C GLN A 207 2.00 -26.25 9.25
N LYS A 208 2.58 -25.74 10.35
CA LYS A 208 1.93 -25.73 11.68
C LYS A 208 1.34 -24.35 11.91
N GLY A 209 0.04 -24.29 12.21
CA GLY A 209 -0.65 -23.03 12.47
C GLY A 209 -0.56 -22.57 13.93
N SER A 210 -0.29 -23.49 14.84
CA SER A 210 0.03 -23.24 16.25
C SER A 210 0.86 -24.41 16.79
N SER A 211 1.70 -24.15 17.80
CA SER A 211 2.45 -25.19 18.51
C SER A 211 1.55 -26.09 19.37
N ALA A 212 0.42 -25.56 19.86
CA ALA A 212 -0.46 -26.25 20.81
C ALA A 212 -1.84 -26.63 20.24
N MET A 213 -2.29 -25.97 19.17
CA MET A 213 -3.66 -26.11 18.65
C MET A 213 -3.64 -26.49 17.16
N PRO A 214 -3.74 -27.79 16.81
CA PRO A 214 -3.61 -28.26 15.41
C PRO A 214 -4.61 -27.67 14.42
N HIS A 215 -5.80 -27.25 14.89
CA HIS A 215 -6.85 -26.65 14.08
C HIS A 215 -6.62 -25.16 13.76
N LYS A 216 -5.71 -24.48 14.47
CA LYS A 216 -5.59 -23.02 14.40
C LYS A 216 -5.02 -22.57 13.04
N ARG A 217 -5.72 -21.68 12.35
CA ARG A 217 -5.32 -21.08 11.07
C ARG A 217 -5.25 -19.55 11.22
N ASN A 218 -4.06 -19.02 11.43
CA ASN A 218 -3.86 -17.58 11.73
C ASN A 218 -3.47 -16.78 10.48
N PRO A 219 -3.93 -15.52 10.34
CA PRO A 219 -3.53 -14.61 9.27
C PRO A 219 -2.17 -13.95 9.55
N ILE A 220 -1.12 -14.76 9.75
CA ILE A 220 0.19 -14.27 10.21
C ILE A 220 0.88 -13.39 9.17
N ALA A 221 0.64 -13.63 7.88
CA ALA A 221 1.27 -12.84 6.83
C ALA A 221 0.67 -11.42 6.81
N ALA A 222 -0.65 -11.30 6.92
CA ALA A 222 -1.35 -10.03 7.05
C ALA A 222 -0.96 -9.29 8.36
N GLU A 223 -0.83 -9.99 9.48
CA GLU A 223 -0.35 -9.38 10.73
C GLU A 223 1.09 -8.85 10.61
N THR A 224 1.98 -9.61 9.98
CA THR A 224 3.36 -9.18 9.69
C THR A 224 3.38 -7.92 8.83
N ILE A 225 2.58 -7.90 7.76
CA ILE A 225 2.45 -6.73 6.87
C ILE A 225 1.96 -5.51 7.65
N SER A 226 0.96 -5.69 8.52
CA SER A 226 0.44 -4.61 9.38
C SER A 226 1.53 -4.03 10.30
N GLY A 227 2.34 -4.89 10.91
CA GLY A 227 3.45 -4.48 11.78
C GLY A 227 4.51 -3.66 11.05
N LEU A 228 5.01 -4.15 9.92
CA LEU A 228 6.06 -3.48 9.14
C LEU A 228 5.57 -2.19 8.49
N SER A 229 4.28 -2.10 8.14
CA SER A 229 3.68 -0.89 7.61
C SER A 229 3.71 0.28 8.59
N ARG A 230 3.74 0.00 9.91
CA ARG A 230 3.89 1.03 10.95
C ARG A 230 5.30 1.62 10.97
N VAL A 231 6.32 0.78 10.75
CA VAL A 231 7.72 1.21 10.69
C VAL A 231 7.94 2.18 9.52
N LEU A 232 7.38 1.86 8.34
CA LEU A 232 7.44 2.74 7.16
C LEU A 232 6.90 4.15 7.46
N ARG A 233 5.80 4.26 8.21
CA ARG A 233 5.25 5.57 8.61
C ARG A 233 6.11 6.28 9.66
N GLY A 234 6.73 5.55 10.57
CA GLY A 234 7.70 6.11 11.52
C GLY A 234 8.92 6.70 10.82
N ASN A 235 9.46 6.00 9.82
CA ASN A 235 10.60 6.46 9.02
C ASN A 235 10.30 7.76 8.26
N LEU A 236 9.08 7.94 7.74
CA LEU A 236 8.67 9.19 7.11
C LEU A 236 8.77 10.38 8.06
N GLN A 237 8.40 10.20 9.34
CA GLN A 237 8.47 11.30 10.31
C GLN A 237 9.91 11.81 10.50
N ALA A 238 10.89 10.90 10.48
CA ALA A 238 12.30 11.27 10.56
C ALA A 238 12.75 12.01 9.29
N GLY A 239 12.45 11.49 8.10
CA GLY A 239 12.83 12.14 6.85
C GLY A 239 12.18 13.52 6.62
N LEU A 240 10.99 13.76 7.18
CA LEU A 240 10.39 15.10 7.17
C LEU A 240 11.17 16.11 8.03
N GLN A 241 11.84 15.65 9.09
CA GLN A 241 12.66 16.50 9.96
C GLN A 241 14.02 16.83 9.32
N ASP A 242 14.50 15.98 8.40
CA ASP A 242 15.77 16.20 7.66
C ASP A 242 15.69 17.35 6.64
N VAL A 243 14.50 17.91 6.37
CA VAL A 243 14.32 18.95 5.34
C VAL A 243 14.93 20.30 5.75
N ALA A 244 14.85 20.67 7.03
CA ALA A 244 15.19 22.00 7.52
C ALA A 244 16.70 22.14 7.86
N LEU A 245 17.57 21.83 6.90
CA LEU A 245 19.02 21.96 7.06
C LEU A 245 19.47 23.42 7.18
N TRP A 246 20.58 23.64 7.86
CA TRP A 246 21.12 24.97 8.12
C TRP A 246 22.03 25.44 6.98
N HIS A 247 21.77 26.64 6.46
CA HIS A 247 22.56 27.27 5.41
C HIS A 247 22.75 26.34 4.19
N GLU A 248 23.96 26.24 3.65
CA GLU A 248 24.26 25.37 2.50
C GLU A 248 24.31 23.88 2.88
N ARG A 249 24.43 23.54 4.18
CA ARG A 249 24.17 22.23 4.79
C ARG A 249 24.57 22.19 6.26
N ASP A 250 23.90 21.32 7.01
CA ASP A 250 24.49 20.55 8.10
C ASP A 250 24.42 19.04 7.75
N ILE A 251 24.95 18.16 8.61
CA ILE A 251 25.05 16.72 8.33
C ILE A 251 24.10 15.86 9.17
N SER A 252 23.17 16.47 9.91
CA SER A 252 22.24 15.74 10.80
C SER A 252 21.46 14.64 10.07
N HIS A 253 21.00 14.95 8.86
CA HIS A 253 20.29 14.03 7.96
C HIS A 253 21.06 12.72 7.70
N SER A 254 22.40 12.76 7.63
CA SER A 254 23.19 11.60 7.18
C SER A 254 23.04 10.40 8.11
N SER A 255 23.01 10.64 9.43
CA SER A 255 22.84 9.57 10.42
C SER A 255 21.44 8.96 10.40
N VAL A 256 20.42 9.78 10.11
CA VAL A 256 19.02 9.35 9.95
C VAL A 256 18.87 8.55 8.67
N GLU A 257 19.34 9.09 7.54
CA GLU A 257 19.25 8.53 6.19
C GLU A 257 19.92 7.15 6.07
N ARG A 258 21.03 6.92 6.81
CA ARG A 258 21.69 5.60 6.92
C ARG A 258 20.76 4.50 7.45
N ILE A 259 19.73 4.87 8.21
CA ILE A 259 18.72 3.94 8.75
C ILE A 259 17.49 3.97 7.83
N VAL A 260 16.88 5.15 7.69
CA VAL A 260 15.50 5.23 7.18
C VAL A 260 15.40 5.00 5.68
N LEU A 261 16.40 5.37 4.87
CA LEU A 261 16.35 5.16 3.42
C LEU A 261 16.42 3.67 3.05
N PRO A 262 17.46 2.90 3.46
CA PRO A 262 17.54 1.49 3.13
C PRO A 262 16.41 0.68 3.78
N ASP A 263 16.09 0.94 5.04
CA ASP A 263 15.01 0.22 5.73
C ASP A 263 13.67 0.45 5.04
N SER A 264 13.36 1.68 4.62
CA SER A 264 12.09 1.97 3.95
C SER A 264 12.00 1.32 2.58
N ALA A 265 13.07 1.37 1.79
CA ALA A 265 13.12 0.73 0.48
C ALA A 265 12.92 -0.79 0.60
N LEU A 266 13.67 -1.44 1.49
CA LEU A 266 13.62 -2.88 1.71
C LEU A 266 12.28 -3.33 2.27
N LEU A 267 11.76 -2.63 3.27
CA LEU A 267 10.47 -2.95 3.88
C LEU A 267 9.32 -2.76 2.91
N ALA A 268 9.27 -1.66 2.15
CA ALA A 268 8.25 -1.42 1.14
C ALA A 268 8.25 -2.52 0.07
N TYR A 269 9.43 -2.91 -0.41
CA TYR A 269 9.58 -4.00 -1.38
C TYR A 269 9.11 -5.34 -0.79
N TYR A 270 9.51 -5.64 0.45
CA TYR A 270 9.13 -6.86 1.15
C TYR A 270 7.61 -6.95 1.35
N VAL A 271 6.94 -5.88 1.81
CA VAL A 271 5.49 -5.91 2.06
C VAL A 271 4.70 -6.03 0.76
N LEU A 272 5.12 -5.38 -0.33
CA LEU A 272 4.51 -5.55 -1.66
C LEU A 272 4.59 -7.00 -2.14
N ARG A 273 5.80 -7.58 -2.11
CA ARG A 273 6.04 -8.97 -2.55
C ARG A 273 5.36 -9.99 -1.64
N ARG A 274 5.29 -9.73 -0.34
CA ARG A 274 4.59 -10.59 0.62
C ARG A 274 3.08 -10.51 0.45
N MET A 275 2.51 -9.32 0.25
CA MET A 275 1.10 -9.15 -0.05
C MET A 275 0.72 -9.86 -1.36
N ASN A 276 1.53 -9.71 -2.40
CA ASN A 276 1.28 -10.38 -3.68
C ASN A 276 1.18 -11.90 -3.51
N ARG A 277 2.15 -12.51 -2.81
CA ARG A 277 2.12 -13.96 -2.51
C ARG A 277 0.94 -14.38 -1.63
N LEU A 278 0.54 -13.52 -0.68
CA LEU A 278 -0.62 -13.76 0.17
C LEU A 278 -1.89 -13.82 -0.68
N VAL A 279 -2.11 -12.82 -1.53
CA VAL A 279 -3.28 -12.73 -2.41
C VAL A 279 -3.30 -13.88 -3.42
N GLN A 280 -2.16 -14.24 -4.03
CA GLN A 280 -2.05 -15.39 -4.94
C GLN A 280 -2.43 -16.73 -4.28
N GLY A 281 -2.19 -16.88 -2.98
CA GLY A 281 -2.52 -18.08 -2.22
C GLY A 281 -3.80 -17.98 -1.41
N LEU A 282 -4.60 -16.92 -1.57
CA LEU A 282 -5.78 -16.67 -0.76
C LEU A 282 -6.88 -17.68 -1.08
N GLN A 283 -7.39 -18.35 -0.06
CA GLN A 283 -8.58 -19.19 -0.17
C GLN A 283 -9.82 -18.34 0.03
N ILE A 284 -10.79 -18.45 -0.88
CA ILE A 284 -12.02 -17.67 -0.87
C ILE A 284 -13.20 -18.63 -0.75
N PHE A 285 -14.19 -18.29 0.08
CA PHE A 285 -15.33 -19.15 0.38
C PHE A 285 -16.66 -18.48 -0.01
N PRO A 286 -17.06 -18.50 -1.30
CA PRO A 286 -18.29 -17.87 -1.78
C PRO A 286 -19.55 -18.33 -1.03
N GLU A 287 -19.66 -19.63 -0.76
CA GLU A 287 -20.80 -20.19 -0.01
C GLU A 287 -20.88 -19.62 1.41
N ARG A 288 -19.72 -19.39 2.06
CA ARG A 288 -19.67 -18.79 3.40
C ARG A 288 -20.01 -17.29 3.36
N MET A 289 -19.57 -16.57 2.33
CA MET A 289 -19.96 -15.17 2.12
C MET A 289 -21.48 -15.03 1.97
N LEU A 290 -22.10 -15.91 1.19
CA LEU A 290 -23.55 -15.93 1.01
C LEU A 290 -24.28 -16.32 2.31
N ALA A 291 -23.79 -17.33 3.03
CA ALA A 291 -24.35 -17.71 4.32
C ALA A 291 -24.29 -16.58 5.36
N ASN A 292 -23.19 -15.81 5.41
CA ASN A 292 -23.07 -14.65 6.29
C ASN A 292 -24.05 -13.53 5.90
N LEU A 293 -24.26 -13.28 4.60
CA LEU A 293 -25.28 -12.33 4.16
C LEU A 293 -26.68 -12.68 4.68
N HIS A 294 -27.02 -13.97 4.69
CA HIS A 294 -28.31 -14.45 5.19
C HIS A 294 -28.38 -14.56 6.72
N SER A 295 -27.27 -14.46 7.45
CA SER A 295 -27.25 -14.65 8.91
C SER A 295 -27.96 -13.56 9.70
N SER A 296 -28.35 -12.46 9.05
CA SER A 296 -29.17 -11.39 9.62
C SER A 296 -30.64 -11.49 9.19
N TYR A 297 -31.12 -12.70 8.86
CA TYR A 297 -32.55 -12.99 8.61
C TYR A 297 -33.22 -12.09 7.54
N GLY A 298 -32.46 -11.59 6.57
CA GLY A 298 -32.96 -10.71 5.50
C GLY A 298 -32.99 -9.21 5.85
N LEU A 299 -32.47 -8.79 7.01
CA LEU A 299 -32.44 -7.39 7.43
C LEU A 299 -31.65 -6.45 6.50
N VAL A 300 -30.72 -7.00 5.72
CA VAL A 300 -29.92 -6.27 4.72
C VAL A 300 -30.79 -5.68 3.59
N PHE A 301 -32.05 -6.12 3.48
CA PHE A 301 -33.04 -5.62 2.53
C PHE A 301 -34.01 -4.59 3.14
N SER A 302 -33.81 -4.17 4.39
CA SER A 302 -34.68 -3.20 5.09
C SER A 302 -34.85 -1.87 4.36
N GLN A 303 -33.76 -1.31 3.80
CA GLN A 303 -33.84 -0.08 3.02
C GLN A 303 -34.58 -0.26 1.69
N PRO A 304 -34.29 -1.28 0.85
CA PRO A 304 -35.12 -1.63 -0.29
C PRO A 304 -36.61 -1.76 0.02
N VAL A 305 -36.97 -2.43 1.12
CA VAL A 305 -38.37 -2.57 1.56
C VAL A 305 -38.98 -1.21 1.88
N LEU A 306 -38.28 -0.39 2.69
CA LEU A 306 -38.75 0.96 3.02
C LEU A 306 -39.05 1.78 1.76
N LEU A 307 -38.14 1.76 0.78
CA LEU A 307 -38.30 2.48 -0.47
C LEU A 307 -39.47 1.93 -1.30
N GLY A 308 -39.63 0.61 -1.35
CA GLY A 308 -40.75 -0.04 -2.04
C GLY A 308 -42.12 0.34 -1.44
N LEU A 309 -42.23 0.38 -0.11
CA LEU A 309 -43.45 0.82 0.58
C LEU A 309 -43.79 2.28 0.28
N VAL A 310 -42.79 3.17 0.28
CA VAL A 310 -42.98 4.58 -0.07
C VAL A 310 -43.43 4.73 -1.53
N GLN A 311 -42.81 4.00 -2.45
CA GLN A 311 -43.19 4.01 -3.87
C GLN A 311 -44.62 3.49 -4.09
N ALA A 312 -45.07 2.55 -3.25
CA ALA A 312 -46.43 2.03 -3.29
C ALA A 312 -47.47 2.95 -2.61
N GLY A 313 -47.06 4.10 -2.05
CA GLY A 313 -47.96 5.15 -1.57
C GLY A 313 -48.00 5.35 -0.05
N LEU A 314 -47.18 4.63 0.74
CA LEU A 314 -47.08 4.90 2.18
C LEU A 314 -46.28 6.19 2.45
N SER A 315 -46.61 6.87 3.55
CA SER A 315 -45.75 7.94 4.07
C SER A 315 -44.39 7.36 4.49
N ARG A 316 -43.33 8.15 4.37
CA ARG A 316 -41.98 7.71 4.78
C ARG A 316 -41.93 7.33 6.26
N ASP A 317 -42.63 8.06 7.12
CA ASP A 317 -42.63 7.82 8.56
C ASP A 317 -43.38 6.52 8.91
N ASP A 318 -44.50 6.23 8.23
CA ASP A 318 -45.21 4.96 8.40
C ASP A 318 -44.39 3.78 7.87
N ALA A 319 -43.82 3.90 6.67
CA ALA A 319 -42.95 2.88 6.09
C ALA A 319 -41.74 2.60 6.99
N TYR A 320 -41.11 3.65 7.53
CA TYR A 320 -39.98 3.54 8.45
C TYR A 320 -40.37 2.79 9.72
N ARG A 321 -41.49 3.15 10.36
CA ARG A 321 -41.97 2.50 11.58
C ARG A 321 -42.29 1.02 11.35
N ILE A 322 -42.97 0.69 10.25
CA ILE A 322 -43.29 -0.70 9.88
C ILE A 322 -42.00 -1.51 9.69
N VAL A 323 -41.03 -0.98 8.93
CA VAL A 323 -39.75 -1.64 8.66
C VAL A 323 -38.95 -1.80 9.94
N GLN A 324 -38.86 -0.76 10.77
CA GLN A 324 -38.10 -0.78 12.02
C GLN A 324 -38.65 -1.80 13.02
N GLU A 325 -39.98 -1.83 13.21
CA GLU A 325 -40.62 -2.77 14.13
C GLU A 325 -40.43 -4.23 13.67
N ASN A 326 -40.65 -4.51 12.38
CA ASN A 326 -40.45 -5.86 11.84
C ASN A 326 -38.96 -6.26 11.80
N ALA A 327 -38.06 -5.31 11.58
CA ALA A 327 -36.62 -5.55 11.64
C ALA A 327 -36.17 -5.89 13.07
N GLY A 328 -36.66 -5.16 14.07
CA GLY A 328 -36.40 -5.47 15.48
C GLY A 328 -36.88 -6.87 15.85
N ARG A 329 -38.10 -7.22 15.43
CA ARG A 329 -38.64 -8.57 15.63
C ARG A 329 -37.86 -9.67 14.92
N ALA A 330 -37.42 -9.44 13.68
CA ALA A 330 -36.60 -10.41 12.94
C ALA A 330 -35.31 -10.73 13.71
N TRP A 331 -34.68 -9.71 14.30
CA TRP A 331 -33.46 -9.86 15.08
C TRP A 331 -33.70 -10.54 16.43
N ASP A 332 -34.68 -10.05 17.20
CA ASP A 332 -34.94 -10.53 18.56
C ASP A 332 -35.56 -11.93 18.59
N GLU A 333 -36.43 -12.24 17.63
CA GLU A 333 -37.11 -13.54 17.51
C GLU A 333 -36.33 -14.54 16.65
N GLY A 334 -35.29 -14.11 15.92
CA GLY A 334 -34.54 -14.96 14.98
C GLY A 334 -35.39 -15.46 13.80
N ARG A 335 -36.27 -14.59 13.28
CA ARG A 335 -37.26 -14.93 12.23
C ARG A 335 -36.97 -14.21 10.94
N SER A 336 -37.42 -14.80 9.83
CA SER A 336 -37.32 -14.19 8.51
C SER A 336 -38.01 -12.82 8.48
N PHE A 337 -37.24 -11.78 8.16
CA PHE A 337 -37.76 -10.43 8.00
C PHE A 337 -38.83 -10.36 6.91
N ARG A 338 -38.69 -11.17 5.85
CA ARG A 338 -39.68 -11.29 4.78
C ARG A 338 -41.01 -11.83 5.30
N GLU A 339 -40.99 -12.93 6.06
CA GLU A 339 -42.21 -13.55 6.61
C GLU A 339 -42.93 -12.62 7.59
N LEU A 340 -42.17 -11.84 8.37
CA LEU A 340 -42.74 -10.85 9.29
C LEU A 340 -43.46 -9.73 8.54
N LEU A 341 -42.90 -9.25 7.43
CA LEU A 341 -43.55 -8.25 6.58
C LEU A 341 -44.79 -8.81 5.87
N ASP A 342 -44.73 -10.04 5.35
CA ASP A 342 -45.89 -10.68 4.69
C ASP A 342 -47.07 -10.88 5.66
N ALA A 343 -46.79 -11.03 6.97
CA ALA A 343 -47.80 -11.18 8.02
C ALA A 343 -48.30 -9.84 8.61
N ASP A 344 -47.66 -8.71 8.30
CA ASP A 344 -48.05 -7.40 8.83
C ASP A 344 -49.13 -6.76 7.97
N ALA A 345 -50.36 -6.66 8.49
CA ALA A 345 -51.50 -6.10 7.77
C ALA A 345 -51.32 -4.63 7.32
N ARG A 346 -50.33 -3.90 7.88
CA ARG A 346 -49.98 -2.54 7.45
C ARG A 346 -49.20 -2.53 6.12
N VAL A 347 -48.60 -3.66 5.75
CA VAL A 347 -47.90 -3.88 4.48
C VAL A 347 -48.92 -4.23 3.38
N ALA A 348 -49.80 -3.27 3.07
CA ALA A 348 -50.86 -3.44 2.07
C ALA A 348 -50.36 -3.17 0.64
N VAL A 349 -49.32 -3.89 0.20
CA VAL A 349 -48.70 -3.75 -1.14
C VAL A 349 -48.73 -5.08 -1.91
N PRO A 350 -48.68 -5.09 -3.25
CA PRO A 350 -48.53 -6.31 -4.01
C PRO A 350 -47.26 -7.07 -3.61
N ALA A 351 -47.33 -8.41 -3.56
CA ALA A 351 -46.18 -9.26 -3.21
C ALA A 351 -44.93 -8.97 -4.07
N SER A 352 -45.13 -8.57 -5.33
CA SER A 352 -44.05 -8.19 -6.25
C SER A 352 -43.18 -7.04 -5.74
N VAL A 353 -43.72 -6.12 -4.93
CA VAL A 353 -42.96 -5.02 -4.32
C VAL A 353 -41.94 -5.58 -3.32
N LEU A 354 -42.35 -6.56 -2.52
CA LEU A 354 -41.45 -7.23 -1.58
C LEU A 354 -40.51 -8.19 -2.31
N ASP A 355 -40.97 -8.91 -3.34
CA ASP A 355 -40.10 -9.77 -4.16
C ASP A 355 -38.95 -8.97 -4.78
N GLU A 356 -39.23 -7.80 -5.34
CA GLU A 356 -38.20 -6.91 -5.87
C GLU A 356 -37.27 -6.37 -4.77
N ALA A 357 -37.82 -5.99 -3.60
CA ALA A 357 -37.02 -5.45 -2.51
C ALA A 357 -36.00 -6.46 -1.94
N PHE A 358 -36.36 -7.76 -1.93
CA PHE A 358 -35.51 -8.85 -1.46
C PHE A 358 -34.68 -9.51 -2.59
N ASP A 359 -34.78 -9.03 -3.84
CA ASP A 359 -33.98 -9.56 -4.94
C ASP A 359 -32.51 -9.14 -4.80
N LEU A 360 -31.66 -10.15 -4.58
CA LEU A 360 -30.22 -9.96 -4.48
C LEU A 360 -29.61 -9.43 -5.79
N GLY A 361 -30.13 -9.86 -6.93
CA GLY A 361 -29.68 -9.42 -8.25
C GLY A 361 -29.86 -7.91 -8.43
N ARG A 362 -30.98 -7.37 -7.95
CA ARG A 362 -31.21 -5.92 -7.85
C ARG A 362 -30.17 -5.23 -6.98
N SER A 363 -29.87 -5.77 -5.78
CA SER A 363 -28.90 -5.17 -4.85
C SER A 363 -27.50 -5.06 -5.43
N VAL A 364 -27.04 -6.06 -6.19
CA VAL A 364 -25.67 -6.09 -6.73
C VAL A 364 -25.57 -5.72 -8.21
N ARG A 365 -26.67 -5.31 -8.85
CA ARG A 365 -26.74 -4.98 -10.29
C ARG A 365 -25.60 -4.07 -10.78
N TYR A 366 -25.20 -3.12 -9.95
CA TYR A 366 -24.15 -2.14 -10.28
C TYR A 366 -22.85 -2.32 -9.49
N ALA A 367 -22.72 -3.39 -8.70
CA ALA A 367 -21.51 -3.67 -7.91
C ALA A 367 -20.27 -3.86 -8.81
N GLY A 368 -20.47 -4.33 -10.04
CA GLY A 368 -19.43 -4.50 -11.05
C GLY A 368 -18.70 -3.22 -11.49
N ARG A 369 -19.26 -2.02 -11.21
CA ARG A 369 -18.63 -0.74 -11.61
C ARG A 369 -17.20 -0.57 -11.11
N GLY A 370 -16.91 -1.06 -9.90
CA GLY A 370 -15.54 -1.03 -9.37
C GLY A 370 -14.57 -1.87 -10.19
N VAL A 371 -15.03 -3.04 -10.66
CA VAL A 371 -14.26 -3.95 -11.51
C VAL A 371 -14.11 -3.38 -12.92
N ASP A 372 -15.14 -2.72 -13.46
CA ASP A 372 -15.08 -2.06 -14.78
C ASP A 372 -14.06 -0.91 -14.81
N ALA A 373 -13.91 -0.19 -13.69
CA ALA A 373 -12.91 0.86 -13.56
C ALA A 373 -11.47 0.35 -13.71
N LEU A 374 -11.24 -0.96 -13.59
CA LEU A 374 -9.92 -1.57 -13.79
C LEU A 374 -9.47 -1.53 -15.25
N ASP A 375 -10.39 -1.36 -16.21
CA ASP A 375 -10.06 -1.30 -17.64
C ASP A 375 -9.27 -0.03 -18.00
N ALA A 376 -9.33 1.01 -17.17
CA ALA A 376 -8.54 2.22 -17.32
C ALA A 376 -7.09 2.06 -16.82
N LEU A 377 -6.76 0.95 -16.15
CA LEU A 377 -5.42 0.73 -15.59
C LEU A 377 -4.42 0.32 -16.67
N HIS A 378 -3.30 1.04 -16.73
CA HIS A 378 -2.17 0.68 -17.57
C HIS A 378 -1.33 -0.38 -16.86
N LEU A 379 -1.54 -1.65 -17.24
CA LEU A 379 -0.82 -2.80 -16.71
C LEU A 379 0.59 -2.97 -17.31
N GLY A 380 0.93 -2.17 -18.33
CA GLY A 380 2.24 -2.09 -18.99
C GLY A 380 3.16 -1.09 -18.30
#